data_AF-A0A6G0MZW4-F1
#
_entry.id   AF-A0A6G0MZW4-F1
#
_cell.length_a   1.000
_cell.length_b   1.000
_cell.length_c   1.000
_cell.angle_alpha   90.00
_cell.angle_beta   90.00
_cell.angle_gamma   90.00
#
_symmetry.space_group_name_H-M   'P 1'
#
loop_
_entity.id
_entity.type
_entity.pdbx_description
1 polymer ?
#
loop_
_entity_poly.entity_id
_entity_poly.type
_entity_poly.pdbx_seq_one_letter_code
_entity_poly.pdbx_strand_id
1 'polypeptide(L)'
;MRLLWVSDHTYKQWNLVRLHLVDANAPESLEDQLKVFRDPYEERHMDIDSLLLTATLWNVESGSELLPPPGCIVDIKEYNNLRLYGKTQCQLTARLSQMSWIGQKL
;
A
#
# COMPACT_ATOMS: atom_id res chain seq x y z
N MET A 1 9.30 -3.19 2.76
CA MET A 1 8.31 -2.30 3.43
C MET A 1 7.25 -3.15 4.10
N ARG A 2 6.67 -2.74 5.24
CA ARG A 2 5.54 -3.47 5.84
C ARG A 2 4.23 -2.98 5.25
N LEU A 3 3.35 -3.89 4.85
CA LEU A 3 2.01 -3.57 4.37
C LEU A 3 1.06 -3.30 5.54
N LEU A 4 0.35 -2.18 5.49
CA LEU A 4 -0.72 -1.88 6.43
C LEU A 4 -2.08 -2.36 5.91
N TRP A 5 -2.52 -1.85 4.77
CA TRP A 5 -3.76 -2.30 4.13
C TRP A 5 -3.72 -2.12 2.61
N VAL A 6 -4.68 -2.75 1.94
CA VAL A 6 -4.95 -2.57 0.52
C VAL A 6 -6.25 -1.79 0.39
N SER A 7 -6.28 -0.82 -0.53
CA SER A 7 -7.49 -0.07 -0.87
C SER A 7 -7.80 -0.19 -2.36
N ASP A 8 -9.08 -0.29 -2.70
CA ASP A 8 -9.57 -0.26 -4.07
C ASP A 8 -9.72 1.17 -4.57
N HIS A 9 -9.37 1.38 -5.83
CA HIS A 9 -9.49 2.67 -6.50
C HIS A 9 -9.96 2.45 -7.94
N THR A 10 -10.73 3.41 -8.43
CA THR A 10 -11.13 3.45 -9.83
C THR A 10 -10.56 4.72 -10.48
N TYR A 11 -9.82 4.56 -11.56
CA TYR A 11 -9.37 5.66 -12.40
C TYR A 11 -10.00 5.53 -13.79
N LYS A 12 -11.01 6.37 -14.06
CA LYS A 12 -11.86 6.27 -15.25
C LYS A 12 -12.53 4.89 -15.31
N GLN A 13 -12.19 4.08 -16.32
CA GLN A 13 -12.71 2.72 -16.51
C GLN A 13 -11.81 1.64 -15.92
N TRP A 14 -10.68 2.01 -15.32
CA TRP A 14 -9.66 1.07 -14.85
C TRP A 14 -9.71 0.90 -13.34
N ASN A 15 -9.68 -0.34 -12.88
CA ASN A 15 -9.53 -0.68 -11.48
C ASN A 15 -8.05 -0.83 -11.14
N LEU A 16 -7.67 -0.27 -10.00
CA LEU A 16 -6.34 -0.40 -9.43
C LEU A 16 -6.46 -0.57 -7.91
N VAL A 17 -5.48 -1.22 -7.32
CA VAL A 17 -5.33 -1.24 -5.87
C VAL A 17 -4.13 -0.40 -5.47
N ARG A 18 -4.22 0.18 -4.27
CA ARG A 18 -3.07 0.79 -3.60
C ARG A 18 -2.70 -0.01 -2.37
N LEU A 19 -1.43 -0.39 -2.30
CA LEU A 19 -0.81 -0.93 -1.10
C LEU A 19 -0.29 0.25 -0.29
N HIS A 20 -0.70 0.33 0.97
CA HIS A 20 -0.29 1.36 1.92
C HIS A 20 0.84 0.83 2.78
N LEU A 21 2.03 1.38 2.62
CA LEU A 21 3.27 0.81 3.10
C LEU A 21 3.98 1.74 4.10
N VAL A 22 4.51 1.14 5.16
CA VAL A 22 5.41 1.79 6.13
C VAL A 22 6.78 1.12 6.15
N ASP A 23 7.71 1.70 6.89
CA ASP A 23 9.00 1.07 7.18
C ASP A 23 8.79 -0.34 7.73
N ALA A 24 9.58 -1.30 7.23
CA ALA A 24 9.52 -2.69 7.64
C ALA A 24 9.89 -2.90 9.12
N ASN A 25 10.70 -1.99 9.68
CA ASN A 25 11.23 -2.05 11.04
C ASN A 25 10.45 -1.18 12.03
N ALA A 26 9.30 -0.63 11.61
CA ALA A 26 8.49 0.21 12.49
C ALA A 26 8.09 -0.58 13.75
N PRO A 27 8.40 -0.06 14.96
CA PRO A 27 8.27 -0.80 16.20
C PRO A 27 6.82 -0.98 16.65
N GLU A 28 5.90 -0.15 16.14
CA GLU A 28 4.49 -0.22 16.49
C GLU A 28 3.85 -1.49 15.94
N SER A 29 2.81 -1.96 16.63
CA SER A 29 2.00 -3.08 16.17
C SER A 29 1.23 -2.73 14.89
N LEU A 30 0.85 -3.74 14.11
CA LEU A 30 -0.02 -3.51 12.95
C LEU A 30 -1.35 -2.89 13.38
N GLU A 31 -1.93 -3.33 14.50
CA GLU A 31 -3.21 -2.83 15.00
C GLU A 31 -3.14 -1.34 15.34
N ASP A 32 -2.07 -0.90 16.02
CA ASP A 32 -1.91 0.51 16.38
C ASP A 32 -1.69 1.39 15.14
N GLN A 33 -0.92 0.90 14.16
CA GLN A 33 -0.72 1.62 12.91
C GLN A 33 -2.00 1.71 12.09
N LEU A 34 -2.84 0.69 12.09
CA LEU A 34 -4.14 0.74 11.43
C LEU A 34 -5.07 1.78 12.08
N LYS A 35 -5.08 1.89 13.41
CA LYS A 35 -5.85 2.94 14.12
C LYS A 35 -5.39 4.35 13.76
N VAL A 36 -4.09 4.53 13.54
CA VAL A 36 -3.52 5.85 13.18
C VAL A 36 -3.76 6.20 11.71
N PHE A 37 -3.59 5.23 10.82
CA PHE A 37 -3.53 5.48 9.37
C PHE A 37 -4.78 5.05 8.60
N ARG A 38 -5.38 3.90 8.93
CA ARG A 38 -6.53 3.37 8.18
C ARG A 38 -7.86 3.92 8.69
N ASP A 39 -8.08 3.91 9.99
CA ASP A 39 -9.37 4.30 10.58
C ASP A 39 -9.79 5.73 10.20
N PRO A 40 -8.88 6.74 10.20
CA PRO A 40 -9.25 8.10 9.80
C PRO A 40 -9.00 8.39 8.31
N TYR A 41 -8.75 7.37 7.49
CA TYR A 41 -8.29 7.55 6.11
C TYR A 41 -9.30 8.28 5.24
N GLU A 42 -10.59 7.94 5.30
CA GLU A 42 -11.61 8.58 4.46
C GLU A 42 -11.64 10.11 4.66
N GLU A 43 -11.49 10.57 5.91
CA GLU A 43 -11.53 11.98 6.26
C GLU A 43 -10.20 12.71 6.00
N ARG A 44 -9.06 12.00 6.04
CA ARG A 44 -7.71 12.59 6.03
C ARG A 44 -6.75 11.92 5.04
N HIS A 45 -7.26 11.35 3.95
CA HIS A 45 -6.46 10.57 3.00
C HIS A 45 -5.26 11.35 2.46
N MET A 46 -5.39 12.65 2.20
CA MET A 46 -4.27 13.46 1.69
C MET A 46 -3.11 13.57 2.69
N ASP A 47 -3.42 13.75 3.97
CA ASP A 47 -2.41 13.85 5.03
C ASP A 47 -1.77 12.49 5.28
N ILE A 48 -2.58 11.42 5.30
CA ILE A 48 -2.11 10.06 5.53
C ILE A 48 -1.23 9.58 4.37
N ASP A 49 -1.65 9.77 3.12
CA ASP A 49 -0.86 9.41 1.94
C ASP A 49 0.47 10.17 1.87
N SER A 50 0.61 11.31 2.57
CA SER A 50 1.87 12.05 2.67
C SER A 50 2.87 11.42 3.64
N LEU A 51 2.39 10.61 4.58
CA LEU A 51 3.19 9.92 5.60
C LEU A 51 3.55 8.49 5.19
N LEU A 52 2.91 7.96 4.16
CA LEU A 52 3.06 6.58 3.71
C LEU A 52 3.73 6.51 2.32
N LEU A 53 4.30 5.36 2.01
CA LEU A 53 4.58 4.99 0.63
C LEU A 53 3.36 4.26 0.07
N THR A 54 2.84 4.69 -1.08
CA THR A 54 1.76 3.98 -1.76
C THR A 54 2.25 3.32 -3.05
N ALA A 55 1.97 2.03 -3.19
CA ALA A 55 2.27 1.29 -4.42
C ALA A 55 0.97 1.00 -5.18
N THR A 56 0.87 1.52 -6.39
CA THR A 56 -0.26 1.27 -7.30
C THR A 56 -0.02 0.00 -8.11
N LEU A 57 -0.99 -0.92 -8.07
CA LEU A 57 -1.07 -2.08 -8.95
C LEU A 57 -2.30 -1.99 -9.85
N TRP A 58 -2.09 -2.10 -11.15
CA TRP A 58 -3.16 -2.09 -12.15
C TRP A 58 -3.74 -3.48 -12.37
N ASN A 59 -5.05 -3.56 -12.66
CA ASN A 59 -5.75 -4.80 -13.02
C ASN A 59 -5.63 -5.89 -11.94
N VAL A 60 -5.62 -5.49 -10.67
CA VAL A 60 -5.68 -6.37 -9.52
C VAL A 60 -6.86 -5.93 -8.67
N GLU A 61 -7.59 -6.89 -8.10
CA GLU A 61 -8.69 -6.66 -7.17
C GLU A 61 -8.18 -6.78 -5.73
N SER A 62 -8.66 -5.96 -4.80
CA SER A 62 -8.19 -6.00 -3.40
C SER A 62 -8.44 -7.32 -2.70
N GLY A 63 -9.48 -8.06 -3.12
CA GLY A 63 -9.82 -9.39 -2.61
C GLY A 63 -8.98 -10.53 -3.21
N SER A 64 -8.02 -10.24 -4.08
CA SER A 64 -7.18 -11.27 -4.70
C SER A 64 -6.33 -11.96 -3.64
N GLU A 65 -6.41 -13.30 -3.58
CA GLU A 65 -5.53 -14.13 -2.74
C GLU A 65 -4.05 -14.03 -3.12
N LEU A 66 -3.75 -13.45 -4.30
CA LEU A 66 -2.41 -13.21 -4.77
C LEU A 66 -1.80 -11.94 -4.16
N LEU A 67 -2.57 -11.12 -3.45
CA LEU A 67 -2.03 -9.95 -2.76
C LEU A 67 -1.41 -10.33 -1.41
N PRO A 68 -0.34 -9.63 -0.99
CA PRO A 68 0.16 -9.76 0.37
C PRO A 68 -0.94 -9.40 1.40
N PRO A 69 -1.12 -10.21 2.46
CA PRO A 69 -1.99 -9.82 3.56
C PRO A 69 -1.37 -8.67 4.38
N PRO A 70 -2.20 -7.85 5.06
CA PRO A 70 -1.75 -6.88 6.06
C PRO A 70 -0.72 -7.45 7.05
N GLY A 71 0.31 -6.67 7.37
CA GLY A 71 1.41 -7.04 8.27
C GLY A 71 2.61 -7.69 7.60
N CYS A 72 2.47 -8.20 6.36
CA CYS A 72 3.59 -8.78 5.62
C CYS A 72 4.68 -7.75 5.31
N ILE A 73 5.93 -8.22 5.30
CA ILE A 73 7.04 -7.49 4.70
C ILE A 73 7.01 -7.75 3.19
N VAL A 74 6.69 -6.71 2.44
CA VAL A 74 6.65 -6.70 0.98
C VAL A 74 8.00 -6.21 0.45
N ASP A 75 8.55 -7.00 -0.45
CA ASP A 75 9.69 -6.67 -1.29
C ASP A 75 9.20 -6.35 -2.71
N ILE A 76 9.53 -5.15 -3.19
CA ILE A 76 9.13 -4.65 -4.52
C ILE A 76 10.41 -4.61 -5.36
N LYS A 77 10.59 -5.63 -6.19
CA LYS A 77 11.83 -5.85 -6.95
C LYS A 77 12.01 -4.82 -8.06
N GLU A 78 10.92 -4.50 -8.74
CA GLU A 78 10.88 -3.51 -9.81
C GLU A 78 9.67 -2.59 -9.63
N TYR A 79 9.91 -1.29 -9.82
CA TYR A 79 8.88 -0.26 -9.81
C TYR A 79 9.17 0.80 -10.86
N ASN A 80 8.13 1.53 -11.23
CA ASN A 80 8.16 2.66 -12.13
C ASN A 80 7.44 3.86 -11.50
N ASN A 81 7.65 5.05 -12.07
CA ASN A 81 6.93 6.26 -11.69
C ASN A 81 7.02 6.61 -10.19
N LEU A 82 8.14 6.30 -9.52
CA LEU A 82 8.38 6.77 -8.17
C LEU A 82 8.44 8.30 -8.18
N ARG A 83 7.46 8.95 -7.56
CA ARG A 83 7.33 10.40 -7.54
C ARG A 83 6.49 10.89 -6.37
N LEU A 84 6.56 12.18 -6.12
CA LEU A 84 5.63 12.87 -5.25
C LEU A 84 4.39 13.31 -6.05
N TYR A 85 3.25 12.70 -5.76
CA TYR A 85 1.95 13.15 -6.24
C TYR A 85 1.44 14.30 -5.36
N GLY A 86 0.87 15.34 -5.98
CA GLY A 86 0.43 16.53 -5.23
C GLY A 86 1.53 17.23 -4.43
N LYS A 87 2.82 16.97 -4.76
CA LYS A 87 4.04 17.39 -4.05
C LYS A 87 4.29 16.76 -2.68
N THR A 88 3.35 16.00 -2.12
CA THR A 88 3.46 15.48 -0.75
C THR A 88 3.36 13.96 -0.66
N GLN A 89 2.65 13.31 -1.58
CA GLN A 89 2.34 11.88 -1.46
C GLN A 89 3.35 11.04 -2.22
N CYS A 90 4.07 10.16 -1.53
CA CYS A 90 5.05 9.29 -2.18
C CYS A 90 4.34 8.11 -2.84
N GLN A 91 4.36 8.05 -4.17
CA GLN A 91 3.69 7.01 -4.92
C GLN A 91 4.64 6.33 -5.91
N LEU A 92 4.47 5.03 -6.09
CA LEU A 92 5.10 4.26 -7.16
C LEU A 92 4.07 3.38 -7.87
N THR A 93 4.42 2.91 -9.06
CA THR A 93 3.64 1.91 -9.81
C THR A 93 4.45 0.62 -9.92
N ALA A 94 3.83 -0.52 -9.67
CA ALA A 94 4.46 -1.82 -9.82
C ALA A 94 3.52 -2.83 -10.47
N ARG A 95 4.02 -4.04 -10.72
CA ARG A 95 3.22 -5.19 -11.15
C ARG A 95 3.27 -6.23 -10.04
N LEU A 96 2.18 -6.99 -9.89
CA LEU A 96 2.13 -8.05 -8.88
C LEU A 96 3.25 -9.09 -9.07
N SER A 97 3.58 -9.42 -10.32
CA SER A 97 4.68 -10.33 -10.66
C SER A 97 6.07 -9.83 -10.23
N GLN A 98 6.20 -8.55 -9.89
CA GLN A 98 7.45 -7.92 -9.43
C GLN A 98 7.50 -7.78 -7.90
N MET A 99 6.57 -8.42 -7.19
CA MET A 99 6.51 -8.41 -5.74
C MET A 99 6.76 -9.80 -5.18
N SER A 100 7.39 -9.84 -4.02
CA SER A 100 7.39 -10.99 -3.13
C SER A 100 7.15 -10.52 -1.71
N TRP A 101 6.69 -11.39 -0.83
CA TRP A 101 6.46 -11.04 0.56
C TRP A 101 6.78 -12.20 1.48
N ILE A 102 7.16 -11.85 2.70
CA ILE A 102 7.42 -12.77 3.80
C ILE A 102 6.62 -12.26 5.00
N GLY A 103 5.90 -13.15 5.66
CA GLY A 103 5.01 -12.78 6.76
C GLY A 103 3.66 -13.47 6.66
N GLN A 104 2.83 -13.27 7.68
CA GLN A 104 1.81 -14.22 8.09
C GLN A 104 0.67 -14.40 7.08
N LYS A 105 0.54 -15.60 6.52
CA LYS A 105 -0.77 -16.28 6.50
C LYS A 105 -0.99 -16.75 7.95
N LEU A 106 -2.07 -16.28 8.57
CA LEU A 106 -2.57 -16.80 9.85
C LEU A 106 -2.71 -18.32 9.79
#